data_AF-A0A163IZN7-F1
#
_entry.id   AF-A0A163IZN7-F1
#
_cell.length_a   1.000
_cell.length_b   1.000
_cell.length_c   1.000
_cell.angle_alpha   90.00
_cell.angle_beta   90.00
_cell.angle_gamma   90.00
#
_symmetry.space_group_name_H-M   'P 1'
#
loop_
_entity.id
_entity.type
_entity.pdbx_description
1 polymer ?
#
loop_
_entity_poly.entity_id
_entity_poly.type
_entity_poly.pdbx_seq_one_letter_code
_entity_poly.pdbx_strand_id
1 'polypeptide(L)'
;MPEEWEGPVRKWDGPVPPAQVPEPNDHLQYMRLALDQAQESPPKPTNFRVGAVLVDGDTGSILERGYTLECEGNTHAEQCCLLKFAQAHGLSEERVGEALPANTVIYTTMEPCNKRSVGNTPCVDRIIRTKGQDGQPRIKRVYLGVKEPEKFVGVNKGIAKLEEHGIECIHVPGLEERILQVATAGHET
;
A
#
# COMPACT_ATOMS: atom_id res chain seq x y z
N MET A 1 16.37 42.07 -8.34
CA MET A 1 14.97 41.70 -8.01
C MET A 1 14.79 40.29 -8.56
N PRO A 2 14.41 39.28 -7.77
CA PRO A 2 14.21 37.94 -8.31
C PRO A 2 12.89 37.92 -9.08
N GLU A 3 12.94 37.42 -10.31
CA GLU A 3 11.82 37.34 -11.23
C GLU A 3 10.74 36.41 -10.68
N GLU A 4 9.52 36.93 -10.56
CA GLU A 4 8.31 36.16 -10.29
C GLU A 4 7.92 35.38 -11.55
N TRP A 5 7.94 34.05 -11.46
CA TRP A 5 7.48 33.16 -12.52
C TRP A 5 6.00 32.82 -12.30
N GLU A 6 5.13 33.35 -13.17
CA GLU A 6 3.67 33.12 -13.20
C GLU A 6 3.26 31.89 -14.04
N GLY A 7 4.07 30.82 -14.03
CA GLY A 7 3.65 29.56 -14.65
C GLY A 7 2.63 28.80 -13.80
N PRO A 8 1.76 27.95 -14.39
CA PRO A 8 0.87 27.11 -13.60
C PRO A 8 1.69 26.27 -12.62
N VAL A 9 1.33 26.31 -11.34
CA VAL A 9 1.89 25.43 -10.30
C VAL A 9 1.81 24.02 -10.86
N ARG A 10 2.97 23.39 -11.08
CA ARG A 10 3.07 22.02 -11.57
C ARG A 10 2.21 21.15 -10.65
N LYS A 11 1.02 20.77 -11.10
CA LYS A 11 0.28 19.69 -10.45
C LYS A 11 1.08 18.44 -10.73
N TRP A 12 1.56 17.84 -9.66
CA TRP A 12 2.43 16.68 -9.69
C TRP A 12 1.72 15.53 -10.43
N ASP A 13 2.28 15.09 -11.57
CA ASP A 13 1.72 14.05 -12.45
C ASP A 13 1.91 12.62 -11.90
N GLY A 14 2.05 12.49 -10.57
CA GLY A 14 2.38 11.25 -9.89
C GLY A 14 3.86 10.86 -9.99
N PRO A 15 4.26 9.74 -9.38
CA PRO A 15 5.63 9.26 -9.40
C PRO A 15 5.99 8.80 -10.81
N VAL A 16 7.07 9.38 -11.35
CA VAL A 16 7.68 8.96 -12.63
C VAL A 16 7.81 7.43 -12.61
N PRO A 17 7.13 6.70 -13.51
CA PRO A 17 7.30 5.26 -13.60
C PRO A 17 8.80 4.95 -13.75
N PRO A 18 9.34 3.95 -13.02
CA PRO A 18 10.73 3.60 -13.19
C PRO A 18 10.99 3.29 -14.67
N ALA A 19 12.14 3.72 -15.19
CA ALA A 19 12.49 3.59 -16.61
C ALA A 19 12.51 2.13 -17.09
N GLN A 20 12.59 1.18 -16.15
CA GLN A 20 12.42 -0.26 -16.34
C GLN A 20 11.51 -0.80 -15.25
N VAL A 21 10.69 -1.81 -15.58
CA VAL A 21 9.96 -2.60 -14.59
C VAL A 21 10.99 -3.23 -13.64
N PRO A 22 10.85 -3.09 -12.31
CA PRO A 22 11.80 -3.72 -11.39
C PRO A 22 11.79 -5.25 -11.59
N GLU A 23 12.94 -5.90 -11.42
CA GLU A 23 12.98 -7.35 -11.42
C GLU A 23 12.01 -7.90 -10.35
N PRO A 24 11.30 -9.02 -10.58
CA PRO A 24 10.26 -9.52 -9.65
C PRO A 24 10.73 -9.68 -8.19
N ASN A 25 12.02 -9.95 -7.98
CA ASN A 25 12.63 -10.16 -6.67
C ASN A 25 13.40 -8.94 -6.12
N ASP A 26 13.36 -7.78 -6.80
CA ASP A 26 13.94 -6.53 -6.28
C ASP A 26 12.98 -5.88 -5.26
N HIS A 27 12.80 -6.56 -4.13
CA HIS A 27 11.88 -6.16 -3.08
C HIS A 27 12.20 -4.78 -2.50
N LEU A 28 13.48 -4.39 -2.47
CA LEU A 28 13.91 -3.08 -2.01
C LEU A 28 13.44 -1.98 -2.97
N GLN A 29 13.53 -2.19 -4.29
CA GLN A 29 13.04 -1.23 -5.26
C GLN A 29 11.52 -1.06 -5.18
N TYR A 30 10.74 -2.13 -5.00
CA TYR A 30 9.30 -2.00 -4.80
C TYR A 30 8.95 -1.28 -3.48
N MET A 31 9.71 -1.53 -2.41
CA MET A 31 9.50 -0.82 -1.15
C MET A 31 9.85 0.67 -1.26
N ARG A 32 10.86 1.05 -2.06
CA ARG A 32 11.12 2.46 -2.41
C ARG A 32 9.94 3.09 -3.16
N LEU A 33 9.36 2.37 -4.13
CA LEU A 33 8.18 2.85 -4.84
C LEU A 33 6.96 3.02 -3.92
N ALA A 34 6.78 2.11 -2.96
CA ALA A 34 5.74 2.23 -1.93
C ALA A 34 5.99 3.46 -1.03
N LEU A 35 7.25 3.70 -0.65
CA LEU A 35 7.66 4.89 0.10
C LEU A 35 7.46 6.19 -0.70
N ASP A 36 7.67 6.16 -2.02
CA ASP A 36 7.33 7.29 -2.89
C ASP A 36 5.82 7.55 -2.89
N GLN A 37 4.98 6.51 -2.92
CA GLN A 37 3.52 6.70 -2.78
C GLN A 37 3.16 7.33 -1.43
N ALA A 38 3.78 6.88 -0.33
CA ALA A 38 3.51 7.42 0.99
C ALA A 38 3.72 8.94 1.07
N GLN A 39 4.70 9.47 0.31
CA GLN A 39 4.99 10.90 0.24
C GLN A 39 3.92 11.71 -0.52
N GLU A 40 2.99 11.08 -1.24
CA GLU A 40 1.84 11.75 -1.86
C GLU A 40 0.70 12.02 -0.88
N SER A 41 0.62 11.23 0.20
CA SER A 41 -0.39 11.44 1.25
C SER A 41 -0.12 12.77 1.97
N PRO A 42 -1.08 13.69 2.12
CA PRO A 42 -0.85 14.94 2.86
C PRO A 42 -0.50 14.67 4.33
N PRO A 43 0.49 15.38 4.90
CA PRO A 43 0.81 15.26 6.33
C PRO A 43 -0.39 15.69 7.18
N LYS A 44 -0.75 14.84 8.15
CA LYS A 44 -1.89 15.04 9.06
C LYS A 44 -1.54 14.54 10.46
N PRO A 45 -1.99 15.22 11.54
CA PRO A 45 -1.72 14.77 12.91
C PRO A 45 -2.33 13.41 13.28
N THR A 46 -3.36 12.97 12.56
CA THR A 46 -4.20 11.83 12.94
C THR A 46 -4.02 10.60 12.07
N ASN A 47 -3.25 10.69 10.98
CA ASN A 47 -3.12 9.62 9.99
C ASN A 47 -1.66 9.36 9.69
N PHE A 48 -1.27 8.08 9.60
CA PHE A 48 0.03 7.75 9.05
C PHE A 48 0.02 7.88 7.53
N ARG A 49 1.09 8.45 7.00
CA ARG A 49 1.36 8.46 5.55
C ARG A 49 1.93 7.10 5.17
N VAL A 50 1.06 6.23 4.65
CA VAL A 50 1.42 4.88 4.22
C VAL A 50 1.31 4.84 2.71
N GLY A 51 2.18 4.07 2.07
CA GLY A 51 2.13 3.80 0.65
C GLY A 51 2.19 2.31 0.39
N ALA A 52 1.59 1.89 -0.73
CA ALA A 52 1.51 0.51 -1.14
C ALA A 52 1.63 0.36 -2.66
N VAL A 53 2.10 -0.80 -3.10
CA VAL A 53 2.21 -1.18 -4.51
C VAL A 53 1.75 -2.63 -4.66
N LEU A 54 0.79 -2.85 -5.56
CA LEU A 54 0.28 -4.15 -5.95
C LEU A 54 1.04 -4.63 -7.19
N VAL A 55 1.58 -5.84 -7.15
CA VAL A 55 2.51 -6.36 -8.16
C VAL A 55 2.12 -7.77 -8.55
N ASP A 56 2.23 -8.09 -9.83
CA ASP A 56 2.25 -9.46 -10.32
C ASP A 56 3.60 -10.10 -9.96
N GLY A 57 3.56 -11.06 -9.04
CA GLY A 57 4.74 -11.74 -8.52
C GLY A 57 5.46 -12.64 -9.53
N ASP A 58 4.83 -12.99 -10.64
CA ASP A 58 5.49 -13.77 -11.71
C ASP A 58 6.24 -12.87 -12.69
N THR A 59 5.67 -11.71 -13.01
CA THR A 59 6.21 -10.81 -14.06
C THR A 59 6.93 -9.58 -13.53
N GLY A 60 6.72 -9.20 -12.26
CA GLY A 60 7.19 -7.93 -11.70
C GLY A 60 6.34 -6.72 -12.14
N SER A 61 5.27 -6.95 -12.90
CA SER A 61 4.44 -5.84 -13.38
C SER A 61 3.72 -5.17 -12.22
N ILE A 62 3.84 -3.85 -12.12
CA ILE A 62 3.05 -3.06 -11.17
C ILE A 62 1.62 -3.02 -11.68
N LEU A 63 0.71 -3.59 -10.89
CA LEU A 63 -0.72 -3.66 -11.18
C LEU A 63 -1.42 -2.37 -10.76
N GLU A 64 -1.09 -1.87 -9.57
CA GLU A 64 -1.67 -0.64 -9.04
C GLU A 64 -0.79 -0.07 -7.92
N ARG A 65 -0.97 1.21 -7.61
CA ARG A 65 -0.28 1.92 -6.51
C ARG A 65 -1.31 2.46 -5.54
N GLY A 66 -0.90 2.82 -4.33
CA GLY A 66 -1.83 3.34 -3.33
C GLY A 66 -1.15 4.16 -2.27
N TYR A 67 -1.82 5.19 -1.76
CA TYR A 67 -1.38 5.88 -0.55
C TYR A 67 -2.56 6.26 0.36
N THR A 68 -2.28 6.52 1.64
CA THR A 68 -3.29 6.92 2.62
C THR A 68 -4.08 8.15 2.12
N LEU A 69 -5.42 8.05 2.11
CA LEU A 69 -6.36 9.09 1.66
C LEU A 69 -6.29 9.43 0.15
N GLU A 70 -5.76 8.54 -0.69
CA GLU A 70 -5.81 8.73 -2.15
C GLU A 70 -7.25 8.64 -2.68
N CYS A 71 -7.96 7.58 -2.31
CA CYS A 71 -9.37 7.39 -2.67
C CYS A 71 -10.30 8.06 -1.65
N GLU A 72 -11.52 8.40 -2.09
CA GLU A 72 -12.53 9.06 -1.24
C GLU A 72 -12.77 8.33 0.09
N GLY A 73 -12.84 9.11 1.17
CA GLY A 73 -13.05 8.62 2.53
C GLY A 73 -11.75 8.37 3.30
N ASN A 74 -11.87 7.68 4.44
CA ASN A 74 -10.73 7.36 5.30
C ASN A 74 -10.03 6.08 4.81
N THR A 75 -9.48 6.12 3.60
CA THR A 75 -8.87 4.98 2.91
C THR A 75 -7.40 4.79 3.30
N HIS A 76 -6.99 3.54 3.44
CA HIS A 76 -5.58 3.17 3.61
C HIS A 76 -4.94 2.84 2.26
N ALA A 77 -3.60 2.83 2.21
CA ALA A 77 -2.85 2.60 0.99
C ALA A 77 -3.19 1.27 0.29
N GLU A 78 -3.30 0.17 1.04
CA GLU A 78 -3.64 -1.15 0.51
C GLU A 78 -5.07 -1.18 -0.02
N GLN A 79 -5.99 -0.50 0.67
CA GLN A 79 -7.37 -0.33 0.22
C GLN A 79 -7.43 0.46 -1.10
N CYS A 80 -6.62 1.52 -1.24
CA CYS A 80 -6.56 2.31 -2.48
C CYS A 80 -6.07 1.46 -3.66
N CYS A 81 -5.06 0.61 -3.46
CA CYS A 81 -4.60 -0.33 -4.49
C CYS A 81 -5.75 -1.23 -4.97
N LEU A 82 -6.47 -1.87 -4.03
CA LEU A 82 -7.55 -2.80 -4.38
C LEU A 82 -8.75 -2.10 -5.03
N LEU A 83 -9.10 -0.91 -4.55
CA LEU A 83 -10.21 -0.12 -5.10
C LEU A 83 -9.93 0.31 -6.55
N LYS A 84 -8.77 0.89 -6.81
CA LYS A 84 -8.42 1.39 -8.15
C LYS A 84 -8.27 0.25 -9.15
N PHE A 85 -7.62 -0.86 -8.74
CA PHE A 85 -7.54 -2.05 -9.59
C PHE A 85 -8.94 -2.62 -9.88
N ALA A 86 -9.81 -2.74 -8.88
CA ALA A 86 -11.18 -3.19 -9.11
C ALA A 86 -11.93 -2.29 -10.10
N GLN A 87 -11.83 -0.97 -9.92
CA GLN A 87 -12.46 0.02 -10.79
C GLN A 87 -11.97 -0.07 -12.23
N ALA A 88 -10.65 -0.19 -12.45
CA ALA A 88 -10.05 -0.34 -13.77
C ALA A 88 -10.55 -1.60 -14.50
N HIS A 89 -10.97 -2.63 -13.74
CA HIS A 89 -11.51 -3.89 -14.25
C HIS A 89 -13.06 -3.96 -14.21
N GLY A 90 -13.75 -2.88 -13.86
CA GLY A 90 -15.22 -2.85 -13.81
C GLY A 90 -15.83 -3.72 -12.71
N LEU A 91 -15.11 -3.94 -11.61
CA LEU A 91 -15.50 -4.76 -10.48
C LEU A 91 -15.70 -3.92 -9.22
N SER A 92 -16.44 -4.47 -8.24
CA SER A 92 -16.40 -3.94 -6.88
C SER A 92 -15.13 -4.41 -6.17
N GLU A 93 -14.74 -3.73 -5.09
CA GLU A 93 -13.56 -4.10 -4.30
C GLU A 93 -13.64 -5.52 -3.75
N GLU A 94 -14.83 -5.99 -3.39
CA GLU A 94 -15.09 -7.36 -2.91
C GLU A 94 -14.76 -8.42 -3.96
N ARG A 95 -14.89 -8.06 -5.25
CA ARG A 95 -14.70 -8.94 -6.39
C ARG A 95 -13.33 -8.76 -7.06
N VAL A 96 -12.47 -7.90 -6.52
CA VAL A 96 -11.15 -7.57 -7.11
C VAL A 96 -10.30 -8.81 -7.41
N GLY A 97 -10.41 -9.85 -6.57
CA GLY A 97 -9.70 -11.11 -6.75
C GLY A 97 -10.06 -11.86 -8.04
N GLU A 98 -11.21 -11.58 -8.66
CA GLU A 98 -11.59 -12.18 -9.95
C GLU A 98 -10.72 -11.69 -11.12
N ALA A 99 -10.13 -10.50 -11.00
CA ALA A 99 -9.26 -9.92 -12.03
C ALA A 99 -7.76 -10.04 -11.71
N LEU A 100 -7.39 -10.32 -10.46
CA LEU A 100 -5.99 -10.38 -10.04
C LEU A 100 -5.27 -11.63 -10.59
N PRO A 101 -3.99 -11.51 -10.99
CA PRO A 101 -3.13 -12.65 -11.29
C PRO A 101 -3.05 -13.64 -10.11
N ALA A 102 -2.85 -14.92 -10.41
CA ALA A 102 -2.84 -15.98 -9.40
C ALA A 102 -1.73 -15.83 -8.35
N ASN A 103 -0.59 -15.25 -8.74
CA ASN A 103 0.54 -14.93 -7.86
C ASN A 103 0.67 -13.42 -7.69
N THR A 104 -0.27 -12.77 -7.01
CA THR A 104 -0.17 -11.34 -6.69
C THR A 104 0.58 -11.14 -5.37
N VAL A 105 1.38 -10.08 -5.29
CA VAL A 105 2.04 -9.63 -4.05
C VAL A 105 1.75 -8.17 -3.80
N ILE A 106 1.78 -7.75 -2.53
CA ILE A 106 1.64 -6.34 -2.15
C ILE A 106 2.83 -5.89 -1.31
N TYR A 107 3.41 -4.76 -1.67
CA TYR A 107 4.41 -4.05 -0.87
C TYR A 107 3.70 -2.93 -0.13
N THR A 108 3.91 -2.81 1.17
CA THR A 108 3.34 -1.73 1.99
C THR A 108 4.41 -1.18 2.93
N THR A 109 4.48 0.14 3.08
CA THR A 109 5.48 0.75 3.95
C THR A 109 5.25 0.40 5.42
N MET A 110 4.02 0.11 5.82
CA MET A 110 3.66 -0.21 7.21
C MET A 110 2.80 -1.47 7.27
N GLU A 111 2.94 -2.26 8.35
CA GLU A 111 2.12 -3.45 8.60
C GLU A 111 0.63 -3.16 8.40
N PRO A 112 -0.08 -4.00 7.62
CA PRO A 112 -1.51 -3.81 7.40
C PRO A 112 -2.31 -3.83 8.69
N CYS A 113 -3.24 -2.89 8.82
CA CYS A 113 -4.06 -2.77 10.03
C CYS A 113 -4.98 -4.01 10.22
N ASN A 114 -5.05 -4.50 11.46
CA ASN A 114 -5.98 -5.57 11.88
C ASN A 114 -7.26 -5.03 12.55
N LYS A 115 -7.34 -3.73 12.80
CA LYS A 115 -8.52 -3.06 13.38
C LYS A 115 -8.73 -1.72 12.71
N ARG A 116 -9.98 -1.31 12.56
CA ARG A 116 -10.37 0.03 12.10
C ARG A 116 -11.58 0.52 12.88
N SER A 117 -11.90 1.80 12.70
CA SER A 117 -13.14 2.37 13.20
C SER A 117 -14.36 1.64 12.66
N VAL A 118 -15.46 1.67 13.42
CA VAL A 118 -16.73 1.01 13.06
C VAL A 118 -17.14 1.38 11.64
N GLY A 119 -17.55 0.38 10.86
CA GLY A 119 -17.93 0.53 9.45
C GLY A 119 -16.78 0.41 8.45
N ASN A 120 -15.52 0.32 8.90
CA ASN A 120 -14.37 0.11 8.02
C ASN A 120 -13.79 -1.30 8.13
N THR A 121 -13.66 -1.98 7.00
CA THR A 121 -12.96 -3.28 6.93
C THR A 121 -11.44 -3.08 7.09
N PRO A 122 -10.77 -3.83 8.00
CA PRO A 122 -9.32 -3.83 8.13
C PRO A 122 -8.58 -4.25 6.86
N CYS A 123 -7.37 -3.73 6.65
CA CYS A 123 -6.56 -4.04 5.46
C CYS A 123 -6.23 -5.53 5.37
N VAL A 124 -5.95 -6.20 6.51
CA VAL A 124 -5.74 -7.65 6.52
C VAL A 124 -6.95 -8.43 6.02
N ASP A 125 -8.17 -8.03 6.38
CA ASP A 125 -9.40 -8.67 5.93
C ASP A 125 -9.64 -8.41 4.43
N ARG A 126 -9.29 -7.21 3.95
CA ARG A 126 -9.32 -6.87 2.52
C ARG A 126 -8.34 -7.69 1.70
N ILE A 127 -7.16 -7.96 2.22
CA ILE A 127 -6.14 -8.80 1.57
C ILE A 127 -6.62 -10.27 1.56
N ILE A 128 -7.08 -10.81 2.69
CA ILE A 128 -7.55 -12.20 2.81
C ILE A 128 -8.74 -12.50 1.89
N ARG A 129 -9.65 -11.53 1.70
CA ARG A 129 -10.82 -11.72 0.83
C ARG A 129 -10.50 -11.70 -0.66
N THR A 130 -9.28 -11.35 -1.08
CA THR A 130 -8.88 -11.35 -2.49
C THR A 130 -8.77 -12.78 -3.04
N LYS A 131 -9.90 -13.37 -3.42
CA LYS A 131 -10.00 -14.72 -3.97
C LYS A 131 -10.42 -14.66 -5.43
N GLY A 132 -9.86 -15.55 -6.23
CA GLY A 132 -10.29 -15.74 -7.60
C GLY A 132 -11.65 -16.40 -7.71
N GLN A 133 -12.13 -16.52 -8.95
CA GLN A 133 -13.35 -17.27 -9.28
C GLN A 133 -13.24 -18.75 -8.90
N ASP A 134 -12.02 -19.28 -8.83
CA ASP A 134 -11.66 -20.62 -8.35
C ASP A 134 -11.63 -20.74 -6.82
N GLY A 135 -11.94 -19.66 -6.09
CA GLY A 135 -11.89 -19.58 -4.63
C GLY A 135 -10.47 -19.52 -4.04
N GLN A 136 -9.42 -19.52 -4.88
CA GLN A 136 -8.04 -19.50 -4.42
C GLN A 136 -7.59 -18.08 -4.07
N PRO A 137 -6.82 -17.87 -2.98
CA PRO A 137 -6.22 -16.58 -2.68
C PRO A 137 -5.38 -16.06 -3.85
N ARG A 138 -5.49 -14.76 -4.17
CA ARG A 138 -4.71 -14.11 -5.22
C ARG A 138 -3.48 -13.41 -4.66
N ILE A 139 -3.62 -12.73 -3.52
CA ILE A 139 -2.46 -12.19 -2.81
C ILE A 139 -1.79 -13.32 -2.04
N LYS A 140 -0.56 -13.66 -2.42
CA LYS A 140 0.23 -14.72 -1.81
C LYS A 140 1.22 -14.22 -0.77
N ARG A 141 1.71 -12.98 -0.95
CA ARG A 141 2.72 -12.38 -0.08
C ARG A 141 2.43 -10.91 0.19
N VAL A 142 2.74 -10.49 1.41
CA VAL A 142 2.78 -9.11 1.86
C VAL A 142 4.22 -8.78 2.26
N TYR A 143 4.84 -7.86 1.53
CA TYR A 143 6.14 -7.31 1.87
C TYR A 143 5.93 -6.01 2.66
N LEU A 144 6.45 -5.94 3.88
CA LEU A 144 6.26 -4.79 4.77
C LEU A 144 7.58 -4.11 5.11
N GLY A 145 7.57 -2.78 5.16
CA GLY A 145 8.75 -1.99 5.49
C GLY A 145 8.98 -1.80 6.99
N VAL A 146 7.92 -1.50 7.76
CA VAL A 146 7.98 -1.48 9.23
C VAL A 146 6.73 -2.11 9.84
N LYS A 147 6.86 -2.60 11.07
CA LYS A 147 5.69 -2.93 11.89
C LYS A 147 4.98 -1.66 12.34
N GLU A 148 3.67 -1.75 12.52
CA GLU A 148 2.89 -0.61 13.01
C GLU A 148 3.36 -0.25 14.45
N PRO A 149 3.72 1.01 14.73
CA PRO A 149 4.24 1.36 16.05
C PRO A 149 3.16 1.21 17.15
N GLU A 150 3.47 0.41 18.18
CA GLU A 150 2.53 0.07 19.27
C GLU A 150 1.99 1.30 20.01
N LYS A 151 2.76 2.40 20.06
CA LYS A 151 2.41 3.66 20.75
C LYS A 151 1.06 4.23 20.29
N PHE A 152 0.64 3.95 19.06
CA PHE A 152 -0.56 4.57 18.46
C PHE A 152 -1.76 3.63 18.35
N VAL A 153 -1.55 2.31 18.20
CA VAL A 153 -2.62 1.36 17.84
C VAL A 153 -2.66 0.11 18.75
N GLY A 154 -1.73 -0.01 19.70
CA GLY A 154 -1.54 -1.22 20.51
C GLY A 154 -0.90 -2.35 19.71
N VAL A 155 -0.89 -3.57 20.26
CA VAL A 155 -0.28 -4.74 19.59
C VAL A 155 -1.09 -5.10 18.33
N ASN A 156 -0.54 -4.79 17.15
CA ASN A 156 -1.09 -5.27 15.88
C ASN A 156 -0.79 -6.77 15.72
N LYS A 157 -1.82 -7.53 15.32
CA LYS A 157 -1.74 -8.97 15.04
C LYS A 157 -1.98 -9.26 13.56
N GLY A 158 -1.71 -8.28 12.71
CA GLY A 158 -2.06 -8.30 11.30
C GLY A 158 -1.26 -9.35 10.55
N ILE A 159 0.05 -9.39 10.80
CA ILE A 159 0.96 -10.42 10.26
C ILE A 159 0.45 -11.83 10.61
N ALA A 160 0.22 -12.11 11.90
CA ALA A 160 -0.21 -13.43 12.34
C ALA A 160 -1.53 -13.86 11.66
N LYS A 161 -2.50 -12.95 11.53
CA LYS A 161 -3.77 -13.22 10.87
C LYS A 161 -3.62 -13.50 9.38
N LEU A 162 -2.72 -12.79 8.68
CA LEU A 162 -2.40 -13.05 7.27
C LEU A 162 -1.76 -14.43 7.10
N GLU A 163 -0.80 -14.77 7.96
CA GLU A 163 -0.10 -16.06 7.95
C GLU A 163 -1.04 -17.24 8.23
N GLU A 164 -1.98 -17.09 9.17
CA GLU A 164 -3.05 -18.07 9.44
C GLU A 164 -3.92 -18.37 8.21
N HIS A 165 -4.00 -17.44 7.25
CA HIS A 165 -4.74 -17.58 6.00
C HIS A 165 -3.83 -17.95 4.80
N GLY A 166 -2.59 -18.35 5.07
CA GLY A 166 -1.64 -18.80 4.05
C GLY A 166 -1.00 -17.67 3.24
N ILE A 167 -1.01 -16.43 3.75
CA ILE A 167 -0.38 -15.27 3.13
C ILE A 167 0.93 -14.98 3.85
N GLU A 168 2.04 -15.13 3.13
CA GLU A 168 3.39 -14.95 3.68
C GLU A 168 3.68 -13.47 3.94
N CYS A 169 4.17 -13.13 5.13
CA CYS A 169 4.53 -11.76 5.49
C CYS A 169 6.06 -11.62 5.61
N ILE A 170 6.66 -10.75 4.80
CA ILE A 170 8.11 -10.64 4.67
C ILE A 170 8.55 -9.20 4.94
N HIS A 171 9.48 -9.02 5.87
CA HIS A 171 10.07 -7.71 6.13
C HIS A 171 11.11 -7.33 5.07
N VAL A 172 11.03 -6.11 4.52
CA VAL A 172 12.03 -5.53 3.61
C VAL A 172 12.91 -4.55 4.39
N PRO A 173 14.16 -4.92 4.74
CA PRO A 173 15.00 -4.10 5.60
C PRO A 173 15.65 -2.92 4.86
N GLY A 174 16.15 -1.95 5.62
CA GLY A 174 17.02 -0.87 5.14
C GLY A 174 16.32 0.46 4.81
N LEU A 175 15.03 0.60 5.12
CA LEU A 175 14.23 1.81 4.90
C LEU A 175 13.44 2.24 6.14
N GLU A 176 13.62 1.56 7.28
CA GLU A 176 12.76 1.64 8.46
C GLU A 176 12.69 3.07 9.03
N GLU A 177 13.85 3.71 9.22
CA GLU A 177 13.93 5.09 9.73
C GLU A 177 13.21 6.06 8.79
N ARG A 178 13.46 5.93 7.48
CA ARG A 178 12.87 6.82 6.47
C ARG A 178 11.36 6.61 6.37
N ILE A 179 10.90 5.36 6.43
CA ILE A 179 9.48 5.02 6.45
C ILE A 179 8.79 5.63 7.67
N LEU A 180 9.37 5.49 8.87
CA LEU A 180 8.79 6.06 10.08
C LEU A 180 8.77 7.60 10.02
N GLN A 181 9.84 8.22 9.52
CA GLN A 181 9.90 9.67 9.31
C GLN A 181 8.79 10.16 8.36
N VAL A 182 8.58 9.48 7.23
CA VAL A 182 7.50 9.83 6.29
C VAL A 182 6.14 9.57 6.93
N ALA A 183 5.93 8.39 7.53
CA ALA A 183 4.66 7.99 8.11
C ALA A 183 4.13 8.96 9.15
N THR A 184 5.03 9.49 10.00
CA THR A 184 4.69 10.39 11.11
C THR A 184 4.77 11.87 10.76
N ALA A 185 5.06 12.23 9.50
CA ALA A 185 5.13 13.63 9.11
C ALA A 185 3.78 14.34 9.35
N GLY A 186 3.80 15.35 10.22
CA GLY A 186 2.62 16.11 10.65
C GLY A 186 2.03 15.67 11.99
N HIS A 187 2.55 14.62 12.63
CA HIS A 187 2.19 14.24 14.01
C HIS A 187 2.87 15.19 14.99
N GLU A 188 2.14 15.63 16.02
CA GLU A 188 2.74 16.38 17.13
C GLU A 188 3.59 15.41 17.97
N THR A 189 4.86 15.75 18.17
CA THR A 189 5.85 14.95 18.92
C THR A 189 5.67 15.05 20.42
#